data_AF-A0A1U8NYK1-F1
#
_entry.id   AF-A0A1U8NYK1-F1
#
_cell.length_a   1.000
_cell.length_b   1.000
_cell.length_c   1.000
_cell.angle_alpha   90.00
_cell.angle_beta   90.00
_cell.angle_gamma   90.00
#
_symmetry.space_group_name_H-M   'P 1'
#
loop_
_entity.id
_entity.type
_entity.pdbx_description
1 polymer ?
#
loop_
_entity_poly.entity_id
_entity_poly.type
_entity_poly.pdbx_seq_one_letter_code
_entity_poly.pdbx_strand_id
1 'polypeptide(L)'
;MIIAMMYRPKKLKQFYIIPALFLILSTLFSVSHGRKNENVDLQSDGIMRLVKRKMEETESRNSSIILAKEETERPDPLNKFKDYKGGWDITSKHYLASVGYSSAPFALMAIVWFMLFGIFLLCACICCCCCHRNKPYGYSRLAYACSLIFLILFTIATVAGCALMFTGEGKFLASVNDVSHYIVNQGLSIYDNIIGIQNFLISAKNVVLNNKFVPDDLKGEVDKANKLIDSVGSLPRIKSQDIADEIRKLLKQINTALITITVFMLLLAFLGFLFSILGMKTCVYMFVVIGWIVITLTFFLCGLFLVFHNIVSDTCIAMDEWIQDPMADSAMGEVLPCFDMAFGEEIKEAGKGVTTNVNDLLNQFITVLANNNTANNQSGPFVPLICDPYKHGDSQESCGDEVPLKNATEEWKKYVCQVSEDGDCTTPGRLTPDMYTEMIKAVNISNGLYDYNPFIAGVADCSIIQDTLKNITTNHCPGLKKYSEWVYSGLVAATGSVMFSLFFWVLYARERRHRKYTKRINKGYDESPLVGGKKL
;
A
#
# COMPACT_ATOMS: atom_id res chain seq x y z
N MET A 1 -14.18 59.66 -29.92
CA MET A 1 -15.34 60.16 -30.70
C MET A 1 -15.85 59.00 -31.54
N ILE A 2 -16.61 58.09 -30.94
CA ILE A 2 -18.08 58.08 -30.84
C ILE A 2 -18.69 57.18 -31.94
N ILE A 3 -19.06 55.97 -31.50
CA ILE A 3 -20.32 55.25 -31.74
C ILE A 3 -20.84 55.12 -33.19
N ALA A 4 -20.80 53.88 -33.72
CA ALA A 4 -21.79 53.22 -34.59
C ALA A 4 -21.09 52.06 -35.33
N MET A 5 -21.50 50.79 -35.39
CA MET A 5 -22.68 50.05 -34.97
C MET A 5 -22.22 48.58 -34.80
N MET A 6 -22.20 48.06 -33.57
CA MET A 6 -22.07 46.62 -33.33
C MET A 6 -23.38 46.10 -32.72
N TYR A 7 -24.34 45.78 -33.58
CA TYR A 7 -25.48 44.95 -33.18
C TYR A 7 -25.01 43.48 -33.15
N ARG A 8 -24.28 43.11 -32.08
CA ARG A 8 -23.90 41.71 -31.80
C ARG A 8 -25.08 41.00 -31.11
N PRO A 9 -25.52 39.81 -31.56
CA PRO A 9 -26.53 39.04 -30.84
C PRO A 9 -25.95 38.51 -29.51
N LYS A 10 -26.63 38.86 -28.41
CA LYS A 10 -26.29 38.57 -26.99
C LYS A 10 -26.14 37.08 -26.62
N LYS A 11 -26.41 36.12 -27.50
CA LYS A 11 -26.44 34.68 -27.17
C LYS A 11 -25.12 33.92 -27.37
N LEU A 12 -24.08 34.52 -27.96
CA LEU A 12 -22.78 33.85 -28.15
C LEU A 12 -21.83 33.96 -26.94
N LYS A 13 -22.05 34.91 -26.02
CA LYS A 13 -21.16 35.07 -24.85
C LYS A 13 -21.25 33.87 -23.89
N GLN A 14 -22.43 33.28 -23.69
CA GLN A 14 -22.60 32.16 -22.74
C GLN A 14 -21.83 30.88 -23.14
N PHE A 15 -21.71 30.58 -24.43
CA PHE A 15 -21.04 29.34 -24.90
C PHE A 15 -19.51 29.37 -24.83
N TYR A 16 -18.88 30.56 -24.84
CA TYR A 16 -17.43 30.69 -24.62
C TYR A 16 -17.08 30.86 -23.14
N ILE A 17 -18.01 31.36 -22.33
CA ILE A 17 -17.81 31.49 -20.88
C ILE A 17 -17.78 30.11 -20.21
N ILE A 18 -18.61 29.15 -20.61
CA ILE A 18 -18.64 27.81 -19.98
C ILE A 18 -17.29 27.06 -20.10
N PRO A 19 -16.68 26.85 -21.28
CA PRO A 19 -15.38 26.19 -21.37
C PRO A 19 -14.25 27.04 -20.78
N ALA A 20 -14.33 28.37 -20.81
CA ALA A 20 -13.36 29.23 -20.11
C ALA A 20 -13.50 29.15 -18.58
N LEU A 21 -14.72 29.03 -18.05
CA LEU A 21 -15.00 28.85 -16.61
C LEU A 21 -14.56 27.45 -16.16
N PHE A 22 -14.76 26.42 -16.98
CA PHE A 22 -14.25 25.06 -16.74
C PHE A 22 -12.71 25.00 -16.83
N LEU A 23 -12.09 25.72 -17.78
CA LEU A 23 -10.63 25.86 -17.85
C LEU A 23 -10.08 26.61 -16.62
N ILE A 24 -10.72 27.71 -16.22
CA ILE A 24 -10.35 28.49 -15.02
C ILE A 24 -10.53 27.65 -13.75
N LEU A 25 -11.64 26.91 -13.60
CA LEU A 25 -11.82 25.97 -12.49
C LEU A 25 -10.74 24.88 -12.53
N SER A 26 -10.47 24.26 -13.69
CA SER A 26 -9.43 23.23 -13.80
C SER A 26 -8.02 23.75 -13.44
N THR A 27 -7.69 25.01 -13.80
CA THR A 27 -6.42 25.63 -13.42
C THR A 27 -6.36 26.05 -11.95
N LEU A 28 -7.49 26.39 -11.33
CA LEU A 28 -7.56 26.71 -9.90
C LEU A 28 -7.43 25.45 -9.04
N PHE A 29 -7.91 24.29 -9.52
CA PHE A 29 -7.79 23.02 -8.80
C PHE A 29 -6.43 22.33 -9.01
N SER A 30 -5.75 22.51 -10.15
CA SER A 30 -4.36 22.06 -10.32
C SER A 30 -3.33 22.84 -9.48
N VAL A 31 -3.71 23.97 -8.89
CA VAL A 31 -2.81 24.84 -8.09
C VAL A 31 -3.02 24.66 -6.57
N SER A 32 -3.98 23.86 -6.11
CA SER A 32 -4.22 23.65 -4.66
C SER A 32 -3.39 22.53 -4.01
N HIS A 33 -2.42 21.93 -4.72
CA HIS A 33 -1.51 20.93 -4.13
C HIS A 33 -0.05 21.10 -4.56
N GLY A 34 0.40 22.35 -4.56
CA GLY A 34 1.82 22.69 -4.61
C GLY A 34 2.15 23.67 -3.49
N ARG A 35 2.41 23.17 -2.28
CA ARG A 35 2.97 24.01 -1.22
C ARG A 35 4.39 24.41 -1.67
N LYS A 36 4.57 25.70 -1.93
CA LYS A 36 5.86 26.34 -2.16
C LYS A 36 6.77 26.07 -0.95
N ASN A 37 7.96 25.56 -1.22
CA ASN A 37 9.11 25.77 -0.35
C ASN A 37 9.42 27.27 -0.37
N GLU A 38 8.94 28.01 0.62
CA GLU A 38 9.51 29.28 1.00
C GLU A 38 10.67 29.01 1.96
N ASN A 39 11.88 29.41 1.54
CA ASN A 39 13.00 29.63 2.43
C ASN A 39 12.56 30.68 3.46
N VAL A 40 12.41 30.28 4.72
CA VAL A 40 12.13 31.20 5.82
C VAL A 40 13.41 31.40 6.61
N ASP A 41 13.88 32.64 6.56
CA ASP A 41 14.93 33.20 7.39
C ASP A 41 14.66 32.94 8.87
N LEU A 42 15.73 32.60 9.58
CA LEU A 42 15.74 32.23 10.99
C LEU A 42 15.41 33.46 11.87
N GLN A 43 14.18 33.55 12.37
CA GLN A 43 13.80 34.57 13.36
C GLN A 43 13.45 33.93 14.71
N SER A 44 14.07 34.45 15.76
CA SER A 44 14.14 33.96 17.15
C SER A 44 12.81 33.62 17.86
N ASP A 45 11.66 33.93 17.26
CA ASP A 45 10.32 33.63 17.77
C ASP A 45 9.93 32.14 17.56
N GLY A 46 10.57 31.46 16.61
CA GLY A 46 10.36 30.03 16.33
C GLY A 46 10.94 29.09 17.40
N ILE A 47 12.06 29.47 18.02
CA ILE A 47 12.73 28.65 19.05
C ILE A 47 11.90 28.59 20.32
N MET A 48 11.25 29.69 20.71
CA MET A 48 10.38 29.71 21.90
C MET A 48 9.14 28.83 21.72
N ARG A 49 8.59 28.72 20.50
CA ARG A 49 7.48 27.79 20.21
C ARG A 49 7.92 26.33 20.15
N LEU A 50 9.15 26.07 19.70
CA LEU A 50 9.74 24.72 19.65
C LEU A 50 10.10 24.22 21.06
N VAL A 51 10.60 25.11 21.91
CA VAL A 51 10.86 24.84 23.34
C VAL A 51 9.54 24.67 24.10
N LYS A 52 8.51 25.47 23.82
CA LYS A 52 7.18 25.29 24.40
C LYS A 52 6.55 23.95 23.97
N ARG A 53 6.71 23.55 22.70
CA ARG A 53 6.25 22.25 22.18
C ARG A 53 7.00 21.08 22.84
N LYS A 54 8.32 21.21 23.06
CA LYS A 54 9.09 20.20 23.81
C LYS A 54 8.78 20.17 25.30
N MET A 55 8.44 21.31 25.92
CA MET A 55 8.03 21.34 27.33
C MET A 55 6.62 20.78 27.53
N GLU A 56 5.72 20.95 26.55
CA GLU A 56 4.40 20.30 26.54
C GLU A 56 4.47 18.78 26.23
N GLU A 57 5.45 18.33 25.43
CA GLU A 57 5.74 16.89 25.21
C GLU A 57 6.34 16.17 26.44
N THR A 58 6.83 16.91 27.45
CA THR A 58 7.42 16.29 28.66
C THR A 58 6.42 16.13 29.80
N GLU A 59 5.18 16.64 29.67
CA GLU A 59 4.16 16.65 30.73
C GLU A 59 2.92 15.78 30.44
N SER A 60 3.02 14.79 29.55
CA SER A 60 1.94 13.80 29.35
C SER A 60 2.46 12.35 29.25
N ARG A 61 2.95 11.81 30.37
CA ARG A 61 2.80 10.36 30.58
C ARG A 61 1.30 10.06 30.66
N ASN A 62 0.77 9.42 29.60
CA ASN A 62 -0.63 9.10 29.29
C ASN A 62 -1.31 9.99 28.23
N SER A 63 -0.67 10.19 27.07
CA SER A 63 -1.35 10.71 25.86
C SER A 63 -1.10 9.79 24.68
N SER A 64 -2.17 9.25 24.09
CA SER A 64 -2.11 8.50 22.83
C SER A 64 -1.44 9.31 21.72
N ILE A 65 -0.56 8.68 20.95
CA ILE A 65 0.10 9.31 19.81
C ILE A 65 -0.89 9.36 18.63
N ILE A 66 -1.03 10.55 18.06
CA ILE A 66 -1.86 10.79 16.88
C ILE A 66 -0.97 10.67 15.64
N LEU A 67 -1.16 9.61 14.86
CA LEU A 67 -0.38 9.32 13.66
C LEU A 67 -0.89 10.10 12.45
N ALA A 68 -0.01 10.48 11.52
CA ALA A 68 -0.29 11.23 10.28
C ALA A 68 -1.21 12.45 10.48
N LYS A 69 -1.04 13.17 11.60
CA LYS A 69 -1.97 14.24 12.02
C LYS A 69 -2.11 15.35 10.98
N GLU A 70 -1.00 15.81 10.40
CA GLU A 70 -1.00 16.93 9.45
C GLU A 70 -1.66 16.53 8.11
N GLU A 71 -1.44 15.30 7.66
CA GLU A 71 -1.95 14.82 6.37
C GLU A 71 -3.43 14.43 6.42
N THR A 72 -3.90 13.95 7.58
CA THR A 72 -5.30 13.54 7.80
C THR A 72 -6.23 14.70 8.15
N GLU A 73 -5.71 15.93 8.30
CA GLU A 73 -6.48 17.13 8.59
C GLU A 73 -7.35 17.54 7.38
N ARG A 74 -8.55 16.96 7.32
CA ARG A 74 -9.50 17.14 6.21
C ARG A 74 -10.94 17.30 6.74
N PRO A 75 -11.86 17.95 6.00
CA PRO A 75 -13.23 18.14 6.46
C PRO A 75 -13.98 16.81 6.64
N ASP A 76 -14.59 16.61 7.80
CA ASP A 76 -15.37 15.42 8.11
C ASP A 76 -16.88 15.67 7.96
N PRO A 77 -17.55 15.06 6.98
CA PRO A 77 -18.98 15.24 6.77
C PRO A 77 -19.84 14.67 7.92
N LEU A 78 -19.34 13.70 8.69
CA LEU A 78 -20.05 13.16 9.86
C LEU A 78 -19.98 14.10 11.08
N ASN A 79 -19.03 15.04 11.08
CA ASN A 79 -18.87 16.04 12.13
C ASN A 79 -19.11 17.47 11.61
N LYS A 80 -20.21 17.66 10.87
CA LYS A 80 -20.66 18.97 10.35
C LYS A 80 -19.55 19.70 9.56
N PHE A 81 -18.72 18.95 8.83
CA PHE A 81 -17.60 19.46 8.03
C PHE A 81 -16.50 20.17 8.84
N LYS A 82 -16.40 19.91 10.15
CA LYS A 82 -15.22 20.32 10.92
C LYS A 82 -14.03 19.47 10.51
N ASP A 83 -12.84 20.04 10.57
CA ASP A 83 -11.62 19.31 10.26
C ASP A 83 -11.42 18.15 11.24
N TYR A 84 -11.16 16.98 10.67
CA TYR A 84 -10.82 15.79 11.43
C TYR A 84 -9.41 15.93 12.01
N LYS A 85 -9.27 15.66 13.31
CA LYS A 85 -8.01 15.82 14.08
C LYS A 85 -7.52 14.53 14.73
N GLY A 86 -8.18 13.41 14.42
CA GLY A 86 -7.94 12.12 15.09
C GLY A 86 -6.72 11.34 14.57
N GLY A 87 -6.07 11.80 13.50
CA GLY A 87 -4.94 11.08 12.90
C GLY A 87 -5.37 9.89 12.04
N TRP A 88 -4.41 9.12 11.55
CA TRP A 88 -4.71 7.89 10.83
C TRP A 88 -5.38 6.88 11.77
N ASP A 89 -6.57 6.42 11.41
CA ASP A 89 -7.31 5.35 12.11
C ASP A 89 -8.29 4.69 11.15
N ILE A 90 -7.91 3.53 10.61
CA ILE A 90 -8.73 2.79 9.63
C ILE A 90 -10.05 2.25 10.21
N THR A 91 -10.15 2.13 11.53
CA THR A 91 -11.35 1.64 12.22
C THR A 91 -12.37 2.77 12.48
N SER A 92 -11.90 4.02 12.50
CA SER A 92 -12.73 5.19 12.71
C SER A 92 -13.60 5.52 11.51
N LYS A 93 -14.91 5.62 11.77
CA LYS A 93 -15.88 6.14 10.79
C LYS A 93 -15.60 7.58 10.40
N HIS A 94 -15.07 8.39 11.31
CA HIS A 94 -14.76 9.80 11.05
C HIS A 94 -13.54 9.93 10.13
N TYR A 95 -12.51 9.09 10.30
CA TYR A 95 -11.39 9.01 9.36
C TYR A 95 -11.88 8.60 7.96
N LEU A 96 -12.59 7.47 7.85
CA LEU A 96 -13.09 6.96 6.57
C LEU A 96 -13.99 7.97 5.85
N ALA A 97 -14.86 8.67 6.58
CA ALA A 97 -15.72 9.70 6.02
C ALA A 97 -14.95 10.93 5.55
N SER A 98 -13.95 11.38 6.32
CA SER A 98 -13.09 12.51 5.99
C SER A 98 -12.22 12.23 4.76
N VAL A 99 -11.56 11.06 4.71
CA VAL A 99 -10.79 10.62 3.54
C VAL A 99 -11.71 10.43 2.34
N GLY A 100 -12.88 9.83 2.52
CA GLY A 100 -13.89 9.69 1.47
C GLY A 100 -14.34 11.03 0.88
N TYR A 101 -14.48 12.06 1.71
CA TYR A 101 -14.86 13.41 1.30
C TYR A 101 -13.84 14.08 0.39
N SER A 102 -12.57 13.63 0.37
CA SER A 102 -11.58 14.10 -0.61
C SER A 102 -12.01 13.89 -2.07
N SER A 103 -12.90 12.92 -2.34
CA SER A 103 -13.47 12.67 -3.67
C SER A 103 -14.62 13.62 -4.06
N ALA A 104 -15.12 14.45 -3.14
CA ALA A 104 -16.26 15.34 -3.36
C ALA A 104 -16.14 16.24 -4.61
N PRO A 105 -14.96 16.82 -4.94
CA PRO A 105 -14.80 17.58 -6.17
C PRO A 105 -15.11 16.76 -7.43
N PHE A 106 -14.68 15.50 -7.49
CA PHE A 106 -14.95 14.62 -8.63
C PHE A 106 -16.42 14.21 -8.71
N ALA A 107 -17.05 13.92 -7.57
CA ALA A 107 -18.49 13.65 -7.52
C ALA A 107 -19.30 14.86 -8.00
N LEU A 108 -18.94 16.07 -7.57
CA LEU A 108 -19.57 17.31 -8.01
C LEU A 108 -19.36 17.54 -9.52
N MET A 109 -18.14 17.33 -10.02
CA MET A 109 -17.85 17.43 -11.45
C MET A 109 -18.65 16.42 -12.27
N ALA A 110 -18.81 15.18 -11.80
CA ALA A 110 -19.63 14.16 -12.44
C ALA A 110 -21.11 14.58 -12.50
N ILE A 111 -21.67 15.06 -11.40
CA ILE A 111 -23.08 15.51 -11.32
C ILE A 111 -23.31 16.71 -12.23
N VAL A 112 -22.45 17.73 -12.15
CA VAL A 112 -22.55 18.95 -12.96
C VAL A 112 -22.42 18.59 -14.44
N TRP A 113 -21.46 17.76 -14.81
CA TRP A 113 -21.28 17.28 -16.17
C TRP A 113 -22.50 16.50 -16.66
N PHE A 114 -23.00 15.54 -15.87
CA PHE A 114 -24.15 14.72 -16.21
C PHE A 114 -25.39 15.59 -16.47
N MET A 115 -25.68 16.52 -15.56
CA MET A 115 -26.85 17.40 -15.62
C MET A 115 -26.76 18.44 -16.74
N LEU A 116 -25.65 19.18 -16.84
CA LEU A 116 -25.49 20.20 -17.88
C LEU A 116 -25.54 19.61 -19.28
N PHE A 117 -24.87 18.47 -19.48
CA PHE A 117 -24.86 17.80 -20.77
C PHE A 117 -26.21 17.15 -21.09
N GLY A 118 -26.86 16.54 -20.09
CA GLY A 118 -28.20 15.99 -20.22
C GLY A 118 -29.24 17.05 -20.59
N ILE A 119 -29.24 18.20 -19.90
CA ILE A 119 -30.11 19.35 -20.24
C ILE A 119 -29.81 19.85 -21.64
N PHE A 120 -28.53 19.96 -22.04
CA PHE A 120 -28.15 20.36 -23.39
C PHE A 120 -28.73 19.41 -24.46
N LEU A 121 -28.63 18.10 -24.27
CA LEU A 121 -29.21 17.10 -25.17
C LEU A 121 -30.73 17.19 -25.21
N LEU A 122 -31.38 17.37 -24.07
CA LEU A 122 -32.84 17.49 -23.95
C LEU A 122 -33.35 18.75 -24.64
N CYS A 123 -32.71 19.90 -24.41
CA CYS A 123 -32.99 21.14 -25.13
C CYS A 123 -32.75 21.01 -26.63
N ALA A 124 -31.67 20.33 -27.06
CA ALA A 124 -31.40 20.09 -28.47
C ALA A 124 -32.49 19.21 -29.10
N CYS A 125 -32.98 18.19 -28.39
CA CYS A 125 -34.07 17.33 -28.82
C CYS A 125 -35.38 18.13 -28.98
N ILE A 126 -35.80 18.87 -27.94
CA ILE A 126 -37.01 19.72 -27.96
C ILE A 126 -36.91 20.78 -29.06
N CYS A 127 -35.76 21.43 -29.23
CA CYS A 127 -35.58 22.42 -30.30
C CYS A 127 -35.67 21.78 -31.69
N CYS A 128 -35.17 20.56 -31.88
CA CYS A 128 -35.32 19.84 -33.15
C CYS A 128 -36.77 19.41 -33.40
N CYS A 129 -37.51 18.99 -32.38
CA CYS A 129 -38.91 18.54 -32.50
C CYS A 129 -39.91 19.70 -32.60
N CYS A 130 -39.66 20.85 -31.95
CA CYS A 130 -40.62 21.94 -31.81
C CYS A 130 -40.25 23.22 -32.57
N CYS A 131 -39.03 23.35 -33.10
CA CYS A 131 -38.57 24.57 -33.80
C CYS A 131 -37.85 24.23 -35.12
N HIS A 132 -38.53 24.40 -36.25
CA HIS A 132 -37.91 24.31 -37.58
C HIS A 132 -37.05 25.56 -37.86
N ARG A 133 -35.89 25.68 -37.20
CA ARG A 133 -35.09 26.91 -37.25
C ARG A 133 -33.94 26.83 -38.24
N ASN A 134 -34.26 27.10 -39.51
CA ASN A 134 -33.28 27.49 -40.53
C ASN A 134 -32.90 28.97 -40.34
N LYS A 135 -31.90 29.25 -39.51
CA LYS A 135 -31.13 30.51 -39.63
C LYS A 135 -29.72 30.15 -40.07
N PRO A 136 -29.27 30.57 -41.27
CA PRO A 136 -27.93 30.29 -41.73
C PRO A 136 -26.97 31.15 -40.91
N TYR A 137 -26.40 30.56 -39.84
CA TYR A 137 -25.23 31.11 -39.20
C TYR A 137 -24.08 31.10 -40.22
N GLY A 138 -23.37 32.23 -40.34
CA GLY A 138 -22.23 32.37 -41.26
C GLY A 138 -21.05 31.50 -40.83
N TYR A 139 -20.38 30.90 -41.81
CA TYR A 139 -19.16 30.11 -41.62
C TYR A 139 -18.02 30.99 -41.07
N SER A 140 -17.34 30.56 -40.00
CA SER A 140 -16.13 31.21 -39.50
C SER A 140 -14.90 30.34 -39.75
N ARG A 141 -14.00 30.82 -40.63
CA ARG A 141 -12.74 30.13 -40.96
C ARG A 141 -11.85 29.96 -39.73
N LEU A 142 -11.84 30.95 -38.83
CA LEU A 142 -11.08 30.92 -37.58
C LEU A 142 -11.62 29.83 -36.64
N ALA A 143 -12.94 29.77 -36.44
CA ALA A 143 -13.56 28.75 -35.56
C ALA A 143 -13.33 27.33 -36.08
N TYR A 144 -13.39 27.14 -37.40
CA TYR A 144 -13.09 25.87 -38.05
C TYR A 144 -11.62 25.44 -37.87
N ALA A 145 -10.67 26.36 -38.08
CA ALA A 145 -9.25 26.06 -37.89
C ALA A 145 -8.90 25.81 -36.42
N CYS A 146 -9.35 26.66 -35.50
CA CYS A 146 -9.09 26.51 -34.06
C CYS A 146 -9.69 25.21 -33.52
N SER A 147 -10.94 24.87 -33.88
CA SER A 147 -11.56 23.62 -33.43
C SER A 147 -10.80 22.39 -33.91
N LEU A 148 -10.27 22.40 -35.13
CA LEU A 148 -9.43 21.30 -35.62
C LEU A 148 -8.12 21.18 -34.85
N ILE A 149 -7.43 22.31 -34.59
CA ILE A 149 -6.17 22.32 -33.83
C ILE A 149 -6.40 21.78 -32.42
N PHE A 150 -7.42 22.27 -31.71
CA PHE A 150 -7.75 21.77 -30.37
C PHE A 150 -8.12 20.30 -30.37
N LEU A 151 -8.85 19.80 -31.38
CA LEU A 151 -9.13 18.38 -31.49
C LEU A 151 -7.86 17.54 -31.61
N ILE A 152 -6.90 17.95 -32.44
CA ILE A 152 -5.63 17.25 -32.57
C ILE A 152 -4.91 17.25 -31.22
N LEU A 153 -4.79 18.41 -30.57
CA LEU A 153 -4.11 18.53 -29.27
C LEU A 153 -4.77 17.66 -28.18
N PHE A 154 -6.09 17.68 -28.06
CA PHE A 154 -6.78 16.86 -27.05
C PHE A 154 -6.76 15.37 -27.38
N THR A 155 -6.72 14.97 -28.65
CA THR A 155 -6.50 13.55 -29.00
C THR A 155 -5.09 13.10 -28.60
N ILE A 156 -4.06 13.92 -28.84
CA ILE A 156 -2.68 13.63 -28.39
C ILE A 156 -2.63 13.56 -26.87
N ALA A 157 -3.24 14.52 -26.18
CA ALA A 157 -3.29 14.54 -24.71
C ALA A 157 -4.04 13.33 -24.14
N THR A 158 -5.10 12.86 -24.81
CA THR A 158 -5.80 11.62 -24.42
C THR A 158 -4.89 10.41 -24.56
N VAL A 159 -4.16 10.29 -25.67
CA VAL A 159 -3.21 9.18 -25.87
C VAL A 159 -2.10 9.21 -24.82
N ALA A 160 -1.53 10.40 -24.54
CA ALA A 160 -0.51 10.57 -23.50
C ALA A 160 -1.04 10.23 -22.10
N GLY A 161 -2.24 10.71 -21.75
CA GLY A 161 -2.89 10.40 -20.47
C GLY A 161 -3.18 8.92 -20.29
N CYS A 162 -3.71 8.25 -21.32
CA CYS A 162 -3.94 6.80 -21.30
C CYS A 162 -2.63 6.01 -21.20
N ALA A 163 -1.55 6.45 -21.88
CA ALA A 163 -0.25 5.81 -21.77
C ALA A 163 0.36 5.96 -20.36
N LEU A 164 0.25 7.15 -19.76
CA LEU A 164 0.68 7.39 -18.38
C LEU A 164 -0.11 6.53 -17.39
N MET A 165 -1.43 6.44 -17.58
CA MET A 165 -2.29 5.63 -16.73
C MET A 165 -1.98 4.14 -16.85
N PHE A 166 -1.86 3.60 -18.07
CA PHE A 166 -1.55 2.20 -18.30
C PHE A 166 -0.18 1.80 -17.72
N THR A 167 0.83 2.66 -17.89
CA THR A 167 2.16 2.43 -17.30
C THR A 167 2.14 2.58 -15.78
N GLY A 168 1.38 3.55 -15.24
CA GLY A 168 1.15 3.73 -13.81
C GLY A 168 0.49 2.51 -13.19
N GLU A 169 -0.56 1.97 -13.80
CA GLU A 169 -1.31 0.82 -13.30
C GLU A 169 -0.44 -0.43 -13.21
N GLY A 170 0.31 -0.74 -14.27
CA GLY A 170 1.18 -1.91 -14.28
C GLY A 170 2.24 -1.86 -13.17
N LYS A 171 2.85 -0.68 -12.96
CA LYS A 171 3.84 -0.48 -11.89
C LYS A 171 3.21 -0.44 -10.51
N PHE A 172 2.03 0.17 -10.37
CA PHE A 172 1.30 0.22 -9.12
C PHE A 172 0.87 -1.19 -8.67
N LEU A 173 0.30 -2.00 -9.56
CA LEU A 173 -0.05 -3.39 -9.27
C LEU A 173 1.16 -4.23 -8.91
N ALA A 174 2.30 -4.05 -9.60
CA ALA A 174 3.55 -4.70 -9.24
C ALA A 174 4.00 -4.33 -7.83
N SER A 175 4.04 -3.03 -7.50
CA SER A 175 4.42 -2.56 -6.16
C SER A 175 3.50 -3.09 -5.05
N VAL A 176 2.18 -3.16 -5.29
CA VAL A 176 1.28 -3.75 -4.30
C VAL A 176 1.53 -5.25 -4.16
N ASN A 177 1.74 -5.96 -5.28
CA ASN A 177 2.02 -7.39 -5.20
C ASN A 177 3.32 -7.70 -4.44
N ASP A 178 4.36 -6.88 -4.62
CA ASP A 178 5.62 -6.99 -3.89
C ASP A 178 5.41 -6.78 -2.39
N VAL A 179 4.64 -5.76 -1.99
CA VAL A 179 4.28 -5.52 -0.58
C VAL A 179 3.47 -6.67 -0.01
N SER A 180 2.45 -7.13 -0.73
CA SER A 180 1.63 -8.26 -0.28
C SER A 180 2.46 -9.53 -0.10
N HIS A 181 3.40 -9.82 -1.02
CA HIS A 181 4.31 -10.95 -0.86
C HIS A 181 5.26 -10.77 0.33
N TYR A 182 5.79 -9.57 0.51
CA TYR A 182 6.66 -9.27 1.64
C TYR A 182 5.94 -9.48 2.97
N ILE A 183 4.73 -8.94 3.14
CA ILE A 183 3.91 -9.10 4.34
C ILE A 183 3.61 -10.58 4.62
N VAL A 184 3.24 -11.36 3.60
CA VAL A 184 2.99 -12.81 3.76
C VAL A 184 4.26 -13.56 4.16
N ASN A 185 5.40 -13.24 3.55
CA ASN A 185 6.67 -13.89 3.87
C ASN A 185 7.11 -13.58 5.31
N GLN A 186 6.91 -12.36 5.79
CA GLN A 186 7.19 -12.01 7.19
C GLN A 186 6.25 -12.76 8.15
N GLY A 187 4.95 -12.82 7.83
CA GLY A 187 3.99 -13.59 8.63
C GLY A 187 4.32 -15.09 8.67
N LEU A 188 4.77 -15.67 7.56
CA LEU A 188 5.25 -17.06 7.51
C LEU A 188 6.54 -17.25 8.31
N SER A 189 7.51 -16.34 8.22
CA SER A 189 8.75 -16.42 8.98
C SER A 189 8.50 -16.37 10.49
N ILE A 190 7.59 -15.52 10.95
CA ILE A 190 7.20 -15.45 12.38
C ILE A 190 6.56 -16.77 12.80
N TYR A 191 5.64 -17.30 11.99
CA TYR A 191 5.00 -18.60 12.24
C TYR A 191 6.02 -19.75 12.33
N ASP A 192 6.93 -19.86 11.36
CA ASP A 192 7.92 -20.94 11.32
C ASP A 192 8.86 -20.92 12.53
N ASN A 193 9.26 -19.72 12.98
CA ASN A 193 10.06 -19.56 14.19
C ASN A 193 9.29 -19.97 15.46
N ILE A 194 8.01 -19.58 15.58
CA ILE A 194 7.16 -19.98 16.71
C ILE A 194 6.99 -21.50 16.77
N ILE A 195 6.73 -22.14 15.63
CA ILE A 195 6.63 -23.61 15.55
C ILE A 195 7.99 -24.28 15.83
N GLY A 196 9.09 -23.67 15.42
CA GLY A 196 10.45 -24.10 15.79
C GLY A 196 10.64 -24.16 17.31
N ILE A 197 10.25 -23.11 18.02
CA ILE A 197 10.28 -23.06 19.48
C ILE A 197 9.40 -24.16 20.08
N GLN A 198 8.16 -24.29 19.60
CA GLN A 198 7.22 -25.30 20.07
C GLN A 198 7.78 -26.72 19.93
N ASN A 199 8.41 -27.03 18.80
CA ASN A 199 9.02 -28.34 18.56
C ASN A 199 10.17 -28.63 19.51
N PHE A 200 10.99 -27.63 19.84
CA PHE A 200 12.05 -27.78 20.84
C PHE A 200 11.49 -27.99 22.25
N LEU A 201 10.48 -27.21 22.65
CA LEU A 201 9.79 -27.36 23.94
C LEU A 201 9.16 -28.75 24.09
N ILE A 202 8.46 -29.25 23.07
CA ILE A 202 7.87 -30.60 23.08
C ILE A 202 8.96 -31.67 23.15
N SER A 203 10.05 -31.51 22.38
CA SER A 203 11.16 -32.47 22.37
C SER A 203 11.86 -32.56 23.73
N ALA A 204 11.94 -31.45 24.47
CA ALA A 204 12.53 -31.40 25.80
C ALA A 204 11.87 -32.35 26.79
N LYS A 205 10.55 -32.53 26.72
CA LYS A 205 9.80 -33.42 27.63
C LYS A 205 10.26 -34.88 27.55
N ASN A 206 10.83 -35.27 26.42
CA ASN A 206 11.29 -36.63 26.14
C ASN A 206 12.80 -36.82 26.37
N VAL A 207 13.51 -35.80 26.85
CA VAL A 207 14.93 -35.93 27.19
C VAL A 207 15.07 -36.86 28.38
N VAL A 208 15.82 -37.94 28.19
CA VAL A 208 16.19 -38.90 29.22
C VAL A 208 17.70 -39.06 29.16
N LEU A 209 18.38 -38.76 30.26
CA LEU A 209 19.83 -38.95 30.39
C LEU A 209 20.10 -39.72 31.67
N ASN A 210 20.65 -40.93 31.56
CA ASN A 210 20.95 -41.82 32.71
C ASN A 210 19.76 -42.03 33.67
N ASN A 211 18.58 -42.38 33.14
CA ASN A 211 17.34 -42.55 33.91
C ASN A 211 16.88 -41.31 34.70
N LYS A 212 17.43 -40.14 34.39
CA LYS A 212 16.93 -38.85 34.90
C LYS A 212 16.09 -38.19 33.83
N PHE A 213 15.01 -37.57 34.28
CA PHE A 213 13.99 -36.95 33.47
C PHE A 213 13.90 -35.47 33.78
N VAL A 214 13.37 -34.71 32.84
CA VAL A 214 12.91 -33.34 33.10
C VAL A 214 11.82 -33.37 34.19
N PRO A 215 11.89 -32.51 35.22
CA PRO A 215 10.91 -32.42 36.30
C PRO A 215 9.48 -32.16 35.81
N ASP A 216 8.48 -32.65 36.55
CA ASP A 216 7.07 -32.57 36.14
C ASP A 216 6.50 -31.14 36.23
N ASP A 217 7.01 -30.33 37.15
CA ASP A 217 6.78 -28.89 37.24
C ASP A 217 7.19 -28.17 35.94
N LEU A 218 8.40 -28.43 35.45
CA LEU A 218 8.90 -27.86 34.20
C LEU A 218 8.13 -28.38 32.97
N LYS A 219 7.69 -29.65 32.97
CA LYS A 219 6.77 -30.16 31.92
C LYS A 219 5.44 -29.39 31.92
N GLY A 220 4.95 -28.98 33.10
CA GLY A 220 3.75 -28.16 33.24
C GLY A 220 3.90 -26.77 32.64
N GLU A 221 5.04 -26.10 32.86
CA GLU A 221 5.38 -24.82 32.22
C GLU A 221 5.45 -24.93 30.70
N VAL A 222 6.12 -25.98 30.20
CA VAL A 222 6.16 -26.31 28.78
C VAL A 222 4.75 -26.52 28.20
N ASP A 223 3.87 -27.23 28.91
CA ASP A 223 2.49 -27.46 28.44
C ASP A 223 1.66 -26.17 28.43
N LYS A 224 1.93 -25.23 29.35
CA LYS A 224 1.30 -23.91 29.35
C LYS A 224 1.78 -23.07 28.17
N ALA A 225 3.08 -23.03 27.91
CA ALA A 225 3.66 -22.34 26.75
C ALA A 225 3.14 -22.92 25.42
N ASN A 226 3.10 -24.25 25.29
CA ASN A 226 2.59 -24.92 24.09
C ASN A 226 1.11 -24.59 23.83
N LYS A 227 0.27 -24.55 24.87
CA LYS A 227 -1.14 -24.16 24.73
C LYS A 227 -1.30 -22.72 24.25
N LEU A 228 -0.46 -21.80 24.72
CA LEU A 228 -0.46 -20.43 24.23
C LEU A 228 -0.07 -20.39 22.75
N ILE A 229 1.01 -21.08 22.37
CA ILE A 229 1.45 -21.17 20.97
C ILE A 229 0.34 -21.77 20.08
N ASP A 230 -0.34 -22.83 20.51
CA ASP A 230 -1.45 -23.42 19.75
C ASP A 230 -2.60 -22.43 19.53
N SER A 231 -2.83 -21.52 20.48
CA SER A 231 -3.93 -20.55 20.41
C SER A 231 -3.66 -19.36 19.47
N VAL A 232 -2.42 -18.85 19.43
CA VAL A 232 -2.08 -17.60 18.73
C VAL A 232 -0.97 -17.73 17.69
N GLY A 233 -0.20 -18.83 17.70
CA GLY A 233 0.99 -19.00 16.84
C GLY A 233 0.68 -19.01 15.35
N SER A 234 -0.52 -19.45 14.95
CA SER A 234 -0.97 -19.43 13.54
C SER A 234 -1.48 -18.07 13.06
N LEU A 235 -1.73 -17.12 13.98
CA LEU A 235 -2.35 -15.83 13.68
C LEU A 235 -1.54 -14.98 12.68
N PRO A 236 -0.20 -14.83 12.80
CA PRO A 236 0.58 -14.02 11.86
C PRO A 236 0.47 -14.53 10.42
N ARG A 237 0.51 -15.85 10.23
CA ARG A 237 0.35 -16.49 8.91
C ARG A 237 -1.06 -16.26 8.36
N ILE A 238 -2.10 -16.56 9.14
CA ILE A 238 -3.49 -16.45 8.67
C ILE A 238 -3.82 -14.98 8.33
N LYS A 239 -3.49 -14.04 9.22
CA LYS A 239 -3.79 -12.62 9.03
C LYS A 239 -3.03 -12.02 7.85
N SER A 240 -1.74 -12.31 7.72
CA SER A 240 -0.95 -11.80 6.58
C SER A 240 -1.47 -12.31 5.23
N GLN A 241 -1.86 -13.59 5.16
CA GLN A 241 -2.45 -14.19 3.96
C GLN A 241 -3.82 -13.58 3.64
N ASP A 242 -4.72 -13.49 4.62
CA ASP A 242 -6.06 -12.93 4.44
C ASP A 242 -6.02 -11.49 3.94
N ILE A 243 -5.20 -10.65 4.57
CA ILE A 243 -4.99 -9.24 4.17
C ILE A 243 -4.43 -9.16 2.75
N ALA A 244 -3.40 -9.95 2.43
CA ALA A 244 -2.79 -9.94 1.10
C ALA A 244 -3.76 -10.38 0.00
N ASP A 245 -4.55 -11.42 0.25
CA ASP A 245 -5.52 -11.94 -0.70
C ASP A 245 -6.69 -10.98 -0.91
N GLU A 246 -7.19 -10.33 0.15
CA GLU A 246 -8.23 -9.32 0.05
C GLU A 246 -7.76 -8.10 -0.75
N ILE A 247 -6.57 -7.57 -0.44
CA ILE A 247 -5.96 -6.45 -1.18
C ILE A 247 -5.79 -6.79 -2.66
N ARG A 248 -5.21 -7.97 -2.97
CA ARG A 248 -5.00 -8.41 -4.35
C ARG A 248 -6.31 -8.58 -5.10
N LYS A 249 -7.33 -9.16 -4.45
CA LYS A 249 -8.65 -9.37 -5.05
C LYS A 249 -9.33 -8.05 -5.39
N LEU A 250 -9.36 -7.10 -4.45
CA LEU A 250 -9.95 -5.78 -4.65
C LEU A 250 -9.22 -5.01 -5.75
N LEU A 251 -7.89 -4.96 -5.70
CA LEU A 251 -7.10 -4.23 -6.69
C LEU A 251 -7.17 -4.84 -8.08
N LYS A 252 -7.24 -6.18 -8.19
CA LYS A 252 -7.44 -6.83 -9.48
C LYS A 252 -8.76 -6.42 -10.13
N GLN A 253 -9.85 -6.30 -9.36
CA GLN A 253 -11.13 -5.82 -9.86
C GLN A 253 -11.02 -4.36 -10.34
N ILE A 254 -10.41 -3.49 -9.53
CA ILE A 254 -10.27 -2.08 -9.85
C ILE A 254 -9.39 -1.88 -11.09
N ASN A 255 -8.25 -2.56 -11.18
CA ASN A 255 -7.36 -2.48 -12.35
C ASN A 255 -8.03 -3.00 -13.61
N THR A 256 -8.81 -4.07 -13.51
CA THR A 256 -9.60 -4.56 -14.65
C THR A 256 -10.58 -3.49 -15.16
N ALA A 257 -11.25 -2.78 -14.24
CA ALA A 257 -12.15 -1.69 -14.59
C ALA A 257 -11.41 -0.50 -15.23
N LEU A 258 -10.26 -0.12 -14.69
CA LEU A 258 -9.45 0.96 -15.26
C LEU A 258 -8.96 0.62 -16.68
N ILE A 259 -8.29 -0.53 -16.88
CA ILE A 259 -7.81 -0.97 -18.20
C ILE A 259 -8.95 -0.94 -19.22
N THR A 260 -10.11 -1.47 -18.83
CA THR A 260 -11.30 -1.50 -19.68
C THR A 260 -11.69 -0.09 -20.14
N ILE A 261 -11.71 0.87 -19.21
CA ILE A 261 -12.07 2.26 -19.50
C ILE A 261 -10.99 2.98 -20.31
N THR A 262 -9.71 2.68 -20.10
CA THR A 262 -8.60 3.17 -20.94
C THR A 262 -8.83 2.84 -22.41
N VAL A 263 -9.17 1.58 -22.69
CA VAL A 263 -9.42 1.09 -24.05
C VAL A 263 -10.63 1.81 -24.64
N PHE A 264 -11.73 1.94 -23.89
CA PHE A 264 -12.90 2.69 -24.35
C PHE A 264 -12.60 4.16 -24.61
N MET A 265 -11.81 4.83 -23.77
CA MET A 265 -11.44 6.24 -23.97
C MET A 265 -10.56 6.43 -25.20
N LEU A 266 -9.59 5.54 -25.44
CA LEU A 266 -8.76 5.57 -26.65
C LEU A 266 -9.58 5.34 -27.91
N LEU A 267 -10.45 4.31 -27.92
CA LEU A 267 -11.35 4.03 -29.04
C LEU A 267 -12.28 5.22 -29.31
N LEU A 268 -12.85 5.79 -28.25
CA LEU A 268 -13.74 6.94 -28.36
C LEU A 268 -12.99 8.14 -28.96
N ALA A 269 -11.81 8.48 -28.44
CA ALA A 269 -11.00 9.60 -28.93
C ALA A 269 -10.59 9.42 -30.41
N PHE A 270 -10.08 8.24 -30.76
CA PHE A 270 -9.61 7.94 -32.13
C PHE A 270 -10.76 7.91 -33.14
N LEU A 271 -11.80 7.11 -32.88
CA LEU A 271 -12.93 6.95 -33.79
C LEU A 271 -13.75 8.25 -33.88
N GLY A 272 -13.95 8.95 -32.77
CA GLY A 272 -14.63 10.24 -32.75
C GLY A 272 -13.89 11.29 -33.59
N PHE A 273 -12.56 11.35 -33.49
CA PHE A 273 -11.73 12.21 -34.34
C PHE A 273 -11.84 11.82 -35.83
N LEU A 274 -11.73 10.52 -36.14
CA LEU A 274 -11.85 10.01 -37.51
C LEU A 274 -13.22 10.35 -38.12
N PHE A 275 -14.31 10.07 -37.42
CA PHE A 275 -15.67 10.37 -37.89
C PHE A 275 -15.91 11.88 -38.03
N SER A 276 -15.30 12.69 -37.18
CA SER A 276 -15.30 14.15 -37.28
C SER A 276 -14.62 14.62 -38.59
N ILE A 277 -13.48 14.03 -38.94
CA ILE A 277 -12.74 14.30 -40.19
C ILE A 277 -13.43 13.73 -41.44
N LEU A 278 -14.12 12.58 -41.36
CA LEU A 278 -14.92 12.07 -42.46
C LEU A 278 -16.21 12.88 -42.65
N GLY A 279 -16.71 13.50 -41.57
CA GLY A 279 -17.94 14.30 -41.55
C GLY A 279 -19.19 13.44 -41.43
N MET A 280 -19.07 12.27 -40.78
CA MET A 280 -20.15 11.33 -40.50
C MET A 280 -20.97 11.79 -39.29
N LYS A 281 -21.99 12.61 -39.54
CA LYS A 281 -22.74 13.31 -38.48
C LYS A 281 -23.37 12.37 -37.46
N THR A 282 -24.06 11.34 -37.92
CA THR A 282 -24.78 10.39 -37.05
C THR A 282 -23.81 9.70 -36.10
N CYS A 283 -22.67 9.23 -36.61
CA CYS A 283 -21.64 8.58 -35.81
C CYS A 283 -21.03 9.54 -34.76
N VAL A 284 -20.73 10.79 -35.15
CA VAL A 284 -20.22 11.80 -34.21
C VAL A 284 -21.22 12.05 -33.09
N TYR A 285 -22.52 12.20 -33.39
CA TYR A 285 -23.53 12.40 -32.34
C TYR A 285 -23.68 11.18 -31.43
N MET A 286 -23.65 9.96 -31.98
CA MET A 286 -23.68 8.73 -31.17
C MET A 286 -22.48 8.65 -30.22
N PHE A 287 -21.26 8.93 -30.71
CA PHE A 287 -20.05 8.92 -29.89
C PHE A 287 -20.05 10.03 -28.83
N VAL A 288 -20.69 11.16 -29.10
CA VAL A 288 -20.89 12.22 -28.10
C VAL A 288 -21.80 11.76 -26.96
N VAL A 289 -22.86 11.00 -27.25
CA VAL A 289 -23.73 10.40 -26.22
C VAL A 289 -22.99 9.31 -25.42
N ILE A 290 -22.23 8.44 -26.10
CA ILE A 290 -21.41 7.42 -25.43
C ILE A 290 -20.35 8.09 -24.54
N GLY A 291 -19.67 9.11 -25.06
CA GLY A 291 -18.62 9.83 -24.33
C GLY A 291 -19.15 10.56 -23.10
N TRP A 292 -20.38 11.09 -23.17
CA TRP A 292 -21.05 11.65 -22.01
C TRP A 292 -21.14 10.63 -20.86
N ILE A 293 -21.58 9.40 -21.13
CA ILE A 293 -21.67 8.33 -20.13
C ILE A 293 -20.27 7.93 -19.64
N VAL A 294 -19.31 7.72 -20.54
CA VAL A 294 -17.95 7.29 -20.18
C VAL A 294 -17.25 8.31 -19.29
N ILE A 295 -17.34 9.61 -19.58
CA ILE A 295 -16.76 10.68 -18.74
C ILE A 295 -17.38 10.69 -17.34
N THR A 296 -18.68 10.42 -17.22
CA THR A 296 -19.35 10.41 -15.91
C THR A 296 -18.84 9.26 -15.04
N LEU A 297 -18.64 8.09 -15.66
CA LEU A 297 -18.06 6.93 -15.01
C LEU A 297 -16.58 7.15 -14.65
N THR A 298 -15.81 7.79 -15.52
CA THR A 298 -14.39 8.05 -15.23
C THR A 298 -14.20 9.06 -14.10
N PHE A 299 -15.05 10.08 -13.98
CA PHE A 299 -15.00 10.98 -12.81
C PHE A 299 -15.28 10.26 -11.49
N PHE A 300 -16.23 9.33 -11.47
CA PHE A 300 -16.47 8.50 -10.29
C PHE A 300 -15.22 7.68 -9.92
N LEU A 301 -14.56 7.09 -10.91
CA LEU A 301 -13.32 6.33 -10.70
C LEU A 301 -12.14 7.21 -10.28
N CYS A 302 -12.02 8.44 -10.81
CA CYS A 302 -11.04 9.41 -10.30
C CYS A 302 -11.23 9.64 -8.80
N GLY A 303 -12.48 9.79 -8.36
CA GLY A 303 -12.82 9.95 -6.95
C GLY A 303 -12.40 8.74 -6.11
N LEU A 304 -12.74 7.53 -6.56
CA LEU A 304 -12.36 6.29 -5.88
C LEU A 304 -10.84 6.13 -5.77
N PHE A 305 -10.10 6.40 -6.84
CA PHE A 305 -8.64 6.32 -6.85
C PHE A 305 -7.97 7.37 -6.00
N LEU A 306 -8.53 8.59 -5.93
CA LEU A 306 -8.02 9.64 -5.05
C LEU A 306 -8.15 9.22 -3.58
N VAL A 307 -9.31 8.69 -3.19
CA VAL A 307 -9.53 8.15 -1.83
C VAL A 307 -8.50 7.07 -1.52
N PHE A 308 -8.32 6.13 -2.44
CA PHE A 308 -7.34 5.06 -2.29
C PHE A 308 -5.91 5.60 -2.16
N HIS A 309 -5.50 6.54 -3.02
CA HIS A 309 -4.19 7.20 -2.96
C HIS A 309 -3.95 7.88 -1.61
N ASN A 310 -4.95 8.60 -1.09
CA ASN A 310 -4.89 9.26 0.20
C ASN A 310 -4.74 8.23 1.33
N ILE A 311 -5.52 7.15 1.33
CA ILE A 311 -5.38 6.07 2.34
C ILE A 311 -3.96 5.49 2.32
N VAL A 312 -3.41 5.20 1.13
CA VAL A 312 -2.06 4.64 1.02
C VAL A 312 -1.00 5.64 1.50
N SER A 313 -1.11 6.91 1.10
CA SER A 313 -0.18 7.96 1.53
C SER A 313 -0.23 8.16 3.04
N ASP A 314 -1.44 8.24 3.62
CA ASP A 314 -1.65 8.42 5.06
C ASP A 314 -1.10 7.22 5.83
N THR A 315 -1.35 5.99 5.35
CA THR A 315 -0.85 4.77 5.98
C THR A 315 0.68 4.71 5.97
N CYS A 316 1.32 5.07 4.85
CA CYS A 316 2.78 5.10 4.77
C CYS A 316 3.41 6.10 5.75
N ILE A 317 2.76 7.25 5.96
CA ILE A 317 3.23 8.27 6.90
C ILE A 317 2.96 7.82 8.34
N ALA A 318 1.79 7.23 8.60
CA ALA A 318 1.45 6.67 9.91
C ALA A 318 2.39 5.54 10.32
N MET A 319 2.80 4.68 9.38
CA MET A 319 3.81 3.65 9.62
C MET A 319 5.18 4.27 9.94
N ASP A 320 5.60 5.31 9.21
CA ASP A 320 6.89 5.99 9.44
C ASP A 320 6.95 6.68 10.81
N GLU A 321 5.85 7.31 11.24
CA GLU A 321 5.73 7.91 12.57
C GLU A 321 5.67 6.85 13.68
N TRP A 322 4.91 5.77 13.49
CA TRP A 322 4.79 4.69 14.48
C TRP A 322 6.12 3.99 14.76
N ILE A 323 6.99 3.86 13.74
CA ILE A 323 8.33 3.27 13.91
C ILE A 323 9.18 4.02 14.95
N GLN A 324 8.91 5.30 15.21
CA GLN A 324 9.68 6.11 16.17
C GLN A 324 9.32 5.79 17.62
N ASP A 325 8.07 5.43 17.89
CA ASP A 325 7.58 5.08 19.22
C ASP A 325 6.47 4.00 19.13
N PRO A 326 6.84 2.73 18.91
CA PRO A 326 5.88 1.65 18.68
C PRO A 326 5.09 1.25 19.94
N MET A 327 5.59 1.62 21.13
CA MET A 327 5.00 1.27 22.43
C MET A 327 3.94 2.27 22.91
N ALA A 328 3.80 3.41 22.24
CA ALA A 328 2.77 4.36 22.58
C ALA A 328 1.40 3.93 22.05
N ASP A 329 0.37 4.15 22.87
CA ASP A 329 -1.02 3.92 22.49
C ASP A 329 -1.36 4.69 21.21
N SER A 330 -1.68 3.96 20.14
CA SER A 330 -1.96 4.53 18.82
C SER A 330 -2.87 3.60 18.02
N ALA A 331 -3.59 4.17 17.04
CA ALA A 331 -4.49 3.40 16.18
C ALA A 331 -3.77 2.34 15.34
N MET A 332 -2.47 2.49 15.07
CA MET A 332 -1.68 1.47 14.38
C MET A 332 -1.42 0.26 15.27
N GLY A 333 -1.16 0.46 16.58
CA GLY A 333 -0.98 -0.62 17.54
C GLY A 333 -2.19 -1.55 17.66
N GLU A 334 -3.41 -1.01 17.52
CA GLU A 334 -4.65 -1.81 17.53
C GLU A 334 -4.82 -2.71 16.29
N VAL A 335 -4.18 -2.36 15.18
CA VAL A 335 -4.28 -3.07 13.90
C VAL A 335 -3.14 -4.07 13.71
N LEU A 336 -1.98 -3.81 14.32
CA LEU A 336 -0.81 -4.68 14.20
C LEU A 336 -0.91 -5.89 15.15
N PRO A 337 -0.56 -7.10 14.71
CA PRO A 337 -0.57 -8.29 15.54
C PRO A 337 0.69 -8.34 16.42
N CYS A 338 0.90 -7.34 17.27
CA CYS A 338 1.86 -7.46 18.36
C CYS A 338 1.33 -8.46 19.37
N PHE A 339 2.18 -9.37 19.82
CA PHE A 339 1.84 -10.24 20.94
C PHE A 339 1.93 -9.42 22.22
N ASP A 340 1.15 -9.80 23.23
CA ASP A 340 1.30 -9.17 24.53
C ASP A 340 2.65 -9.55 25.17
N MET A 341 3.15 -8.68 26.05
CA MET A 341 4.38 -8.96 26.79
C MET A 341 4.29 -10.27 27.57
N ALA A 342 3.09 -10.62 28.05
CA ALA A 342 2.83 -11.85 28.79
C ALA A 342 3.11 -13.13 27.96
N PHE A 343 2.73 -13.15 26.68
CA PHE A 343 3.07 -14.26 25.78
C PHE A 343 4.57 -14.45 25.63
N GLY A 344 5.31 -13.35 25.44
CA GLY A 344 6.76 -13.37 25.31
C GLY A 344 7.46 -13.85 26.58
N GLU A 345 7.05 -13.33 27.74
CA GLU A 345 7.58 -13.73 29.05
C GLU A 345 7.36 -15.21 29.33
N GLU A 346 6.14 -15.74 29.10
CA GLU A 346 5.83 -17.14 29.36
C GLU A 346 6.69 -18.10 28.51
N ILE A 347 6.84 -17.81 27.21
CA ILE A 347 7.65 -18.66 26.32
C ILE A 347 9.12 -18.56 26.70
N LYS A 348 9.59 -17.36 27.05
CA LYS A 348 10.98 -17.13 27.48
C LYS A 348 11.30 -17.88 28.78
N GLU A 349 10.40 -17.84 29.76
CA GLU A 349 10.58 -18.56 31.04
C GLU A 349 10.62 -20.07 30.81
N ALA A 350 9.67 -20.62 30.04
CA ALA A 350 9.67 -22.05 29.69
C ALA A 350 10.96 -22.46 28.95
N GLY A 351 11.40 -21.65 27.98
CA GLY A 351 12.65 -21.89 27.24
C GLY A 351 13.88 -21.88 28.15
N LYS A 352 14.00 -20.88 29.03
CA LYS A 352 15.08 -20.77 30.02
C LYS A 352 15.09 -21.95 30.99
N GLY A 353 13.92 -22.33 31.52
CA GLY A 353 13.77 -23.47 32.43
C GLY A 353 14.23 -24.77 31.77
N VAL A 354 13.81 -25.02 30.53
CA VAL A 354 14.23 -26.18 29.74
C VAL A 354 15.74 -26.17 29.48
N THR A 355 16.31 -25.08 28.96
CA THR A 355 17.75 -25.02 28.67
C THR A 355 18.59 -25.27 29.92
N THR A 356 18.25 -24.60 31.03
CA THR A 356 18.95 -24.74 32.32
C THR A 356 18.91 -26.20 32.79
N ASN A 357 17.71 -26.81 32.79
CA ASN A 357 17.54 -28.16 33.30
C ASN A 357 18.22 -29.22 32.41
N VAL A 358 18.10 -29.08 31.08
CA VAL A 358 18.75 -30.00 30.14
C VAL A 358 20.27 -29.90 30.23
N ASN A 359 20.83 -28.69 30.38
CA ASN A 359 22.27 -28.50 30.59
C ASN A 359 22.74 -29.10 31.92
N ASP A 360 21.95 -29.00 32.99
CA ASP A 360 22.26 -29.65 34.27
C ASP A 360 22.24 -31.17 34.18
N LEU A 361 21.27 -31.75 33.46
CA LEU A 361 21.23 -33.18 33.18
C LEU A 361 22.44 -33.64 32.34
N LEU A 362 22.83 -32.86 31.33
CA LEU A 362 24.02 -33.12 30.51
C LEU A 362 25.30 -33.08 31.35
N ASN A 363 25.51 -32.04 32.15
CA ASN A 363 26.70 -31.91 33.00
C ASN A 363 26.78 -32.99 34.06
N GLN A 364 25.63 -33.37 34.62
CA GLN A 364 25.56 -34.50 35.54
C GLN A 364 25.86 -35.82 34.84
N PHE A 365 25.34 -36.04 33.64
CA PHE A 365 25.64 -37.22 32.82
C PHE A 365 27.14 -37.32 32.52
N ILE A 366 27.76 -36.22 32.09
CA ILE A 366 29.20 -36.14 31.82
C ILE A 366 30.00 -36.47 33.08
N THR A 367 29.66 -35.87 34.22
CA THR A 367 30.42 -36.05 35.46
C THR A 367 30.28 -37.47 36.03
N VAL A 368 29.07 -38.02 36.04
CA VAL A 368 28.75 -39.30 36.71
C VAL A 368 29.05 -40.53 35.84
N LEU A 369 28.91 -40.41 34.52
CA LEU A 369 29.13 -41.52 33.59
C LEU A 369 30.40 -41.34 32.75
N ALA A 370 30.48 -40.27 31.95
CA ALA A 370 31.57 -40.14 30.98
C ALA A 370 32.95 -39.93 31.64
N ASN A 371 33.00 -39.14 32.70
CA ASN A 371 34.24 -38.77 33.40
C ASN A 371 34.51 -39.63 34.64
N ASN A 372 33.65 -40.63 34.93
CA ASN A 372 33.82 -41.47 36.11
C ASN A 372 34.76 -42.65 35.80
N ASN A 373 35.88 -42.74 36.54
CA ASN A 373 36.93 -43.74 36.31
C ASN A 373 36.58 -45.16 36.81
N THR A 374 35.36 -45.40 37.29
CA THR A 374 34.94 -46.71 37.82
C THR A 374 34.48 -47.69 36.73
N ALA A 375 34.24 -47.23 35.51
CA ALA A 375 33.99 -48.11 34.35
C ALA A 375 35.33 -48.48 33.69
N ASN A 376 35.71 -49.75 33.78
CA ASN A 376 36.99 -50.26 33.30
C ASN A 376 37.16 -49.96 31.79
N ASN A 377 38.31 -49.38 31.41
CA ASN A 377 38.85 -49.13 30.04
C ASN A 377 38.70 -47.74 29.39
N GLN A 378 38.18 -46.70 30.06
CA GLN A 378 38.14 -45.35 29.49
C GLN A 378 39.50 -44.60 29.55
N SER A 379 40.34 -44.81 28.53
CA SER A 379 41.71 -44.25 28.47
C SER A 379 41.81 -42.81 27.92
N GLY A 380 40.68 -42.16 27.60
CA GLY A 380 40.62 -40.84 26.96
C GLY A 380 40.66 -39.64 27.93
N PRO A 381 40.95 -38.42 27.43
CA PRO A 381 40.85 -37.18 28.20
C PRO A 381 39.42 -36.92 28.69
N PHE A 382 39.26 -36.17 29.78
CA PHE A 382 37.94 -35.83 30.32
C PHE A 382 37.10 -35.05 29.32
N VAL A 383 35.84 -35.44 29.20
CA VAL A 383 34.85 -34.74 28.38
C VAL A 383 34.53 -33.41 29.07
N PRO A 384 34.64 -32.27 28.37
CA PRO A 384 34.37 -30.97 28.96
C PRO A 384 32.85 -30.78 29.17
N LEU A 385 32.50 -30.02 30.21
CA LEU A 385 31.13 -29.70 30.57
C LEU A 385 30.51 -28.71 29.58
N ILE A 386 29.17 -28.72 29.48
CA ILE A 386 28.41 -27.75 28.70
C ILE A 386 28.13 -26.50 29.53
N CYS A 387 28.27 -25.34 28.89
CA CYS A 387 27.92 -24.08 29.50
C CYS A 387 26.41 -23.83 29.48
N ASP A 388 25.89 -23.38 30.62
CA ASP A 388 24.57 -22.80 30.70
C ASP A 388 24.63 -21.27 30.61
N PRO A 389 24.24 -20.67 29.47
CA PRO A 389 24.35 -19.22 29.29
C PRO A 389 23.50 -18.43 30.30
N TYR A 390 22.39 -19.01 30.80
CA TYR A 390 21.50 -18.33 31.73
C TYR A 390 22.06 -18.23 33.16
N LYS A 391 23.07 -19.05 33.51
CA LYS A 391 23.84 -18.94 34.77
C LYS A 391 24.96 -17.90 34.67
N HIS A 392 25.33 -17.51 33.45
CA HIS A 392 26.44 -16.59 33.13
C HIS A 392 25.95 -15.27 32.52
N GLY A 393 24.81 -14.75 32.98
CA GLY A 393 24.30 -13.44 32.54
C GLY A 393 23.80 -13.41 31.10
N ASP A 394 23.20 -14.51 30.64
CA ASP A 394 22.66 -14.72 29.29
C ASP A 394 23.74 -14.60 28.19
N SER A 395 24.96 -15.08 28.47
CA SER A 395 26.11 -15.03 27.56
C SER A 395 26.85 -16.36 27.45
N GLN A 396 27.16 -16.76 26.21
CA GLN A 396 28.02 -17.91 25.92
C GLN A 396 29.53 -17.58 25.97
N GLU A 397 29.90 -16.30 25.98
CA GLU A 397 31.32 -15.88 26.00
C GLU A 397 31.91 -15.91 27.42
N SER A 398 31.05 -15.90 28.43
CA SER A 398 31.42 -15.86 29.85
C SER A 398 31.60 -17.24 30.48
N CYS A 399 31.60 -18.30 29.66
CA CYS A 399 31.57 -19.71 30.08
C CYS A 399 32.92 -20.27 30.55
N GLY A 400 34.01 -19.50 30.50
CA GLY A 400 35.33 -19.95 30.96
C GLY A 400 35.80 -21.22 30.24
N ASP A 401 36.05 -22.29 31.02
CA ASP A 401 36.53 -23.59 30.52
C ASP A 401 35.39 -24.51 30.03
N GLU A 402 34.12 -24.11 30.20
CA GLU A 402 32.95 -24.86 29.73
C GLU A 402 32.69 -24.62 28.24
N VAL A 403 32.13 -25.63 27.56
CA VAL A 403 31.89 -25.56 26.12
C VAL A 403 30.60 -24.78 25.85
N PRO A 404 30.61 -23.75 24.97
CA PRO A 404 29.39 -23.10 24.51
C PRO A 404 28.44 -24.07 23.78
N LEU A 405 27.12 -23.88 23.95
CA LEU A 405 26.09 -24.75 23.36
C LEU A 405 26.29 -24.99 21.86
N LYS A 406 26.62 -23.93 21.12
CA LYS A 406 26.81 -23.96 19.66
C LYS A 406 27.96 -24.87 19.22
N ASN A 407 29.01 -24.98 20.02
CA ASN A 407 30.24 -25.73 19.67
C ASN A 407 30.26 -27.13 20.27
N ALA A 408 29.33 -27.45 21.17
CA ALA A 408 29.31 -28.69 21.95
C ALA A 408 29.36 -29.96 21.09
N THR A 409 28.61 -29.99 20.00
CA THR A 409 28.59 -31.14 19.08
C THR A 409 29.97 -31.44 18.49
N GLU A 410 30.68 -30.41 18.02
CA GLU A 410 32.01 -30.58 17.42
C GLU A 410 33.08 -30.90 18.46
N GLU A 411 32.98 -30.29 19.65
CA GLU A 411 33.91 -30.53 20.74
C GLU A 411 33.76 -31.95 21.30
N TRP A 412 32.54 -32.39 21.62
CA TRP A 412 32.31 -33.73 22.16
C TRP A 412 32.61 -34.86 21.18
N LYS A 413 32.51 -34.61 19.87
CA LYS A 413 32.86 -35.60 18.84
C LYS A 413 34.30 -36.09 18.95
N LYS A 414 35.21 -35.27 19.48
CA LYS A 414 36.63 -35.60 19.70
C LYS A 414 36.85 -36.67 20.78
N TYR A 415 35.83 -36.94 21.59
CA TYR A 415 35.88 -37.86 22.73
C TYR A 415 35.17 -39.19 22.47
N VAL A 416 34.68 -39.41 21.25
CA VAL A 416 33.95 -40.63 20.86
C VAL A 416 34.92 -41.77 20.60
N CYS A 417 34.68 -42.93 21.21
CA CYS A 417 35.44 -44.15 21.02
C CYS A 417 34.75 -45.10 20.01
N GLN A 418 35.50 -46.04 19.44
CA GLN A 418 34.94 -47.21 18.78
C GLN A 418 34.55 -48.25 19.84
N VAL A 419 33.41 -48.91 19.66
CA VAL A 419 32.87 -49.88 20.63
C VAL A 419 33.09 -51.32 20.20
N SER A 420 33.26 -52.23 21.16
CA SER A 420 33.24 -53.69 20.98
C SER A 420 31.80 -54.21 20.78
N GLU A 421 31.65 -55.52 20.50
CA GLU A 421 30.32 -56.15 20.47
C GLU A 421 29.58 -56.06 21.81
N ASP A 422 30.31 -55.93 22.92
CA ASP A 422 29.77 -55.77 24.27
C ASP A 422 29.42 -54.30 24.63
N GLY A 423 29.69 -53.35 23.73
CA GLY A 423 29.39 -51.93 23.91
C GLY A 423 30.50 -51.12 24.61
N ASP A 424 31.65 -51.74 24.90
CA ASP A 424 32.77 -51.11 25.59
C ASP A 424 33.72 -50.38 24.63
N CYS A 425 34.31 -49.27 25.07
CA CYS A 425 35.32 -48.54 24.27
C CYS A 425 36.58 -49.38 24.02
N THR A 426 36.95 -49.53 22.75
CA THR A 426 38.17 -50.23 22.28
C THR A 426 39.28 -49.26 21.87
N THR A 427 38.94 -48.02 21.49
CA THR A 427 39.90 -46.93 21.20
C THR A 427 39.90 -45.89 22.31
N PRO A 428 40.96 -45.05 22.43
CA PRO A 428 40.96 -43.94 23.37
C PRO A 428 39.75 -43.02 23.15
N GLY A 429 38.96 -42.82 24.22
CA GLY A 429 37.73 -42.03 24.22
C GLY A 429 36.91 -42.32 25.48
N ARG A 430 35.87 -41.50 25.72
CA ARG A 430 35.00 -41.59 26.90
C ARG A 430 33.51 -41.67 26.55
N LEU A 431 33.14 -41.35 25.31
CA LEU A 431 31.76 -41.39 24.84
C LEU A 431 31.59 -42.57 23.88
N THR A 432 30.61 -43.43 24.12
CA THR A 432 30.16 -44.37 23.08
C THR A 432 29.33 -43.61 22.03
N PRO A 433 29.17 -44.16 20.81
CA PRO A 433 28.32 -43.54 19.79
C PRO A 433 26.89 -43.27 20.26
N ASP A 434 26.32 -44.13 21.10
CA ASP A 434 24.98 -43.97 21.66
C ASP A 434 24.92 -42.82 22.67
N MET A 435 25.87 -42.77 23.62
CA MET A 435 25.98 -41.67 24.57
C MET A 435 26.13 -40.33 23.85
N TYR A 436 27.01 -40.26 22.85
CA TYR A 436 27.19 -39.07 22.03
C TYR A 436 25.89 -38.67 21.32
N THR A 437 25.16 -39.64 20.75
CA THR A 437 23.88 -39.39 20.07
C THR A 437 22.80 -38.86 21.01
N GLU A 438 22.72 -39.35 22.24
CA GLU A 438 21.80 -38.83 23.26
C GLU A 438 22.18 -37.42 23.70
N MET A 439 23.48 -37.18 23.94
CA MET A 439 24.00 -35.87 24.34
C MET A 439 23.76 -34.80 23.27
N ILE A 440 24.00 -35.09 21.99
CA ILE A 440 23.77 -34.12 20.92
C ILE A 440 22.29 -33.79 20.73
N LYS A 441 21.38 -34.75 20.96
CA LYS A 441 19.93 -34.49 20.91
C LYS A 441 19.53 -33.50 22.00
N ALA A 442 20.00 -33.72 23.22
CA ALA A 442 19.73 -32.84 24.36
C ALA A 442 20.34 -31.44 24.15
N VAL A 443 21.61 -31.34 23.74
CA VAL A 443 22.27 -30.04 23.56
C VAL A 443 21.69 -29.23 22.39
N ASN A 444 21.23 -29.90 21.33
CA ASN A 444 20.54 -29.23 20.22
C ASN A 444 19.22 -28.58 20.66
N ILE A 445 18.51 -29.18 21.62
CA ILE A 445 17.30 -28.59 22.21
C ILE A 445 17.66 -27.33 22.99
N SER A 446 18.65 -27.44 23.90
CA SER A 446 19.17 -26.30 24.67
C SER A 446 19.65 -25.16 23.77
N ASN A 447 20.43 -25.46 22.74
CA ASN A 447 20.95 -24.49 21.79
C ASN A 447 19.83 -23.84 20.97
N GLY A 448 18.88 -24.65 20.46
CA GLY A 448 17.75 -24.15 19.69
C GLY A 448 16.88 -23.15 20.48
N LEU A 449 16.55 -23.48 21.73
CA LEU A 449 15.77 -22.58 22.60
C LEU A 449 16.54 -21.30 22.95
N TYR A 450 17.85 -21.40 23.15
CA TYR A 450 18.70 -20.23 23.40
C TYR A 450 18.80 -19.33 22.15
N ASP A 451 18.99 -19.90 20.97
CA ASP A 451 19.13 -19.16 19.70
C ASP A 451 17.83 -18.42 19.32
N TYR A 452 16.66 -18.91 19.74
CA TYR A 452 15.38 -18.24 19.53
C TYR A 452 15.06 -17.15 20.57
N ASN A 453 15.82 -17.01 21.65
CA ASN A 453 15.56 -16.02 22.70
C ASN A 453 15.51 -14.56 22.17
N PRO A 454 16.40 -14.11 21.26
CA PRO A 454 16.29 -12.79 20.64
C PRO A 454 15.02 -12.61 19.80
N PHE A 455 14.55 -13.67 19.13
CA PHE A 455 13.30 -13.63 18.38
C PHE A 455 12.11 -13.47 19.31
N ILE A 456 12.04 -14.22 20.42
CA ILE A 456 10.96 -14.12 21.41
C ILE A 456 10.92 -12.71 22.01
N ALA A 457 12.08 -12.16 22.36
CA ALA A 457 12.19 -10.77 22.82
C ALA A 457 11.68 -9.79 21.76
N GLY A 458 12.07 -9.99 20.49
CA GLY A 458 11.67 -9.13 19.38
C GLY A 458 10.18 -9.19 19.02
N VAL A 459 9.53 -10.30 19.35
CA VAL A 459 8.07 -10.46 19.25
C VAL A 459 7.37 -9.71 20.38
N ALA A 460 7.92 -9.78 21.60
CA ALA A 460 7.34 -9.17 22.80
C ALA A 460 7.45 -7.65 22.84
N ASP A 461 8.53 -7.08 22.29
CA ASP A 461 8.78 -5.63 22.23
C ASP A 461 8.36 -4.99 20.88
N CYS A 462 7.70 -5.76 20.02
CA CYS A 462 7.30 -5.39 18.66
C CYS A 462 8.43 -4.97 17.71
N SER A 463 9.72 -5.14 18.05
CA SER A 463 10.84 -4.74 17.19
C SER A 463 10.83 -5.45 15.83
N ILE A 464 10.36 -6.70 15.77
CA ILE A 464 10.21 -7.44 14.50
C ILE A 464 9.18 -6.76 13.58
N ILE A 465 8.09 -6.26 14.15
CA ILE A 465 7.05 -5.53 13.42
C ILE A 465 7.59 -4.15 13.02
N GLN A 466 8.32 -3.48 13.91
CA GLN A 466 9.00 -2.23 13.63
C GLN A 466 9.96 -2.36 12.43
N ASP A 467 10.80 -3.38 12.39
CA ASP A 467 11.72 -3.66 11.27
C ASP A 467 10.96 -3.99 9.98
N THR A 468 9.86 -4.74 10.09
CA THR A 468 8.98 -5.04 8.96
C THR A 468 8.37 -3.77 8.37
N LEU A 469 7.78 -2.92 9.20
CA LEU A 469 7.20 -1.65 8.77
C LEU A 469 8.26 -0.71 8.23
N LYS A 470 9.45 -0.66 8.85
CA LYS A 470 10.57 0.13 8.34
C LYS A 470 10.99 -0.29 6.94
N ASN A 471 11.02 -1.58 6.65
CA ASN A 471 11.27 -2.06 5.30
C ASN A 471 10.14 -1.70 4.32
N ILE A 472 8.87 -1.71 4.77
CA ILE A 472 7.73 -1.28 3.96
C ILE A 472 7.81 0.21 3.64
N THR A 473 8.05 1.06 4.65
CA THR A 473 8.11 2.52 4.48
C THR A 473 9.29 2.94 3.62
N THR A 474 10.45 2.31 3.78
CA THR A 474 11.66 2.67 3.02
C THR A 474 11.65 2.11 1.60
N ASN A 475 11.31 0.83 1.41
CA ASN A 475 11.50 0.16 0.12
C ASN A 475 10.24 0.13 -0.76
N HIS A 476 9.05 0.20 -0.17
CA HIS A 476 7.80 -0.02 -0.90
C HIS A 476 6.88 1.21 -1.01
N CYS A 477 6.75 1.98 0.08
CA CYS A 477 5.92 3.18 0.10
C CYS A 477 6.26 4.23 -0.98
N PRO A 478 7.53 4.52 -1.32
CA PRO A 478 7.86 5.47 -2.39
C PRO A 478 7.31 5.04 -3.76
N GLY A 479 7.38 3.74 -4.05
CA GLY A 479 6.83 3.16 -5.28
C GLY A 479 5.30 3.25 -5.30
N LEU A 480 4.65 2.86 -4.20
CA LEU A 480 3.20 2.92 -4.06
C LEU A 480 2.66 4.34 -4.25
N LYS A 481 3.25 5.34 -3.57
CA LYS A 481 2.83 6.75 -3.67
C LYS A 481 3.03 7.29 -5.09
N LYS A 482 4.21 7.08 -5.67
CA LYS A 482 4.54 7.56 -7.01
C LYS A 482 3.65 6.95 -8.10
N TYR A 483 3.46 5.62 -8.09
CA TYR A 483 2.71 4.96 -9.15
C TYR A 483 1.20 5.15 -9.01
N SER A 484 0.66 5.25 -7.78
CA SER A 484 -0.74 5.65 -7.59
C SER A 484 -1.00 7.09 -8.07
N GLU A 485 -0.07 8.00 -7.86
CA GLU A 485 -0.13 9.37 -8.41
C GLU A 485 -0.13 9.38 -9.95
N TRP A 486 0.66 8.50 -10.59
CA TRP A 486 0.67 8.36 -12.05
C TRP A 486 -0.67 7.88 -12.60
N VAL A 487 -1.28 6.88 -11.96
CA VAL A 487 -2.62 6.39 -12.33
C VAL A 487 -3.64 7.51 -12.23
N TYR A 488 -3.66 8.21 -11.08
CA TYR A 488 -4.55 9.34 -10.84
C TYR A 488 -4.36 10.45 -11.89
N SER A 489 -3.12 10.90 -12.10
CA SER A 489 -2.80 11.99 -13.02
C SER A 489 -3.13 11.62 -14.47
N GLY A 490 -2.84 10.37 -14.89
CA GLY A 490 -3.17 9.86 -16.22
C GLY A 490 -4.67 9.80 -16.45
N LEU A 491 -5.44 9.31 -15.48
CA LEU A 491 -6.90 9.22 -15.56
C LEU A 491 -7.56 10.59 -15.66
N VAL A 492 -7.13 11.57 -14.84
CA VAL A 492 -7.63 12.94 -14.88
C VAL A 492 -7.29 13.61 -16.21
N ALA A 493 -6.05 13.47 -16.68
CA ALA A 493 -5.60 14.05 -17.95
C ALA A 493 -6.37 13.48 -19.15
N ALA A 494 -6.56 12.16 -19.20
CA ALA A 494 -7.31 11.50 -20.26
C ALA A 494 -8.80 11.89 -20.23
N THR A 495 -9.42 11.88 -19.05
CA THR A 495 -10.83 12.27 -18.87
C THR A 495 -11.07 13.71 -19.30
N GLY A 496 -10.24 14.65 -18.82
CA GLY A 496 -10.34 16.05 -19.21
C GLY A 496 -10.16 16.26 -20.72
N SER A 497 -9.21 15.55 -21.33
CA SER A 497 -8.95 15.64 -22.78
C SER A 497 -10.11 15.11 -23.62
N VAL A 498 -10.71 13.98 -23.23
CA VAL A 498 -11.90 13.43 -23.90
C VAL A 498 -13.09 14.37 -23.72
N MET A 499 -13.29 14.93 -22.52
CA MET A 499 -14.32 15.92 -22.24
C MET A 499 -14.25 17.13 -23.18
N PHE A 500 -13.06 17.73 -23.33
CA PHE A 500 -12.87 18.82 -24.28
C PHE A 500 -13.05 18.37 -25.74
N SER A 501 -12.59 17.16 -26.08
CA SER A 501 -12.77 16.59 -27.43
C SER A 501 -14.24 16.49 -27.83
N LEU A 502 -15.14 16.11 -26.92
CA LEU A 502 -16.59 16.04 -27.20
C LEU A 502 -17.16 17.39 -27.63
N PHE A 503 -16.79 18.48 -26.94
CA PHE A 503 -17.23 19.83 -27.31
C PHE A 503 -16.73 20.22 -28.70
N PHE A 504 -15.45 20.00 -28.96
CA PHE A 504 -14.86 20.40 -30.23
C PHE A 504 -15.30 19.51 -31.40
N TRP A 505 -15.69 18.24 -31.17
CA TRP A 505 -16.30 17.40 -32.21
C TRP A 505 -17.61 18.01 -32.70
N VAL A 506 -18.47 18.46 -31.78
CA VAL A 506 -19.74 19.10 -32.13
C VAL A 506 -19.51 20.41 -32.87
N LEU A 507 -18.58 21.25 -32.39
CA LEU A 507 -18.24 22.54 -33.02
C LEU A 507 -17.66 22.35 -34.43
N TYR A 508 -16.69 21.45 -34.58
CA TYR A 508 -16.07 21.19 -35.87
C TYR A 508 -17.06 20.57 -36.88
N ALA A 509 -17.87 19.60 -36.45
CA ALA A 509 -18.90 18.99 -37.30
C ALA A 509 -19.95 20.03 -37.75
N ARG A 510 -20.28 21.00 -36.89
CA ARG A 510 -21.16 22.13 -37.22
C ARG A 510 -20.51 23.09 -38.22
N GLU A 511 -19.30 23.58 -37.96
CA GLU A 511 -18.61 24.52 -38.87
C GLU A 511 -18.31 23.90 -40.24
N ARG A 512 -17.94 22.62 -40.29
CA ARG A 512 -17.76 21.87 -41.54
C ARG A 512 -19.03 21.86 -42.39
N ARG A 513 -20.21 21.76 -41.76
CA ARG A 513 -21.52 21.81 -42.44
C ARG A 513 -21.78 23.19 -43.02
N HIS A 514 -21.56 24.25 -42.23
CA HIS A 514 -21.71 25.63 -42.71
C HIS A 514 -20.76 25.93 -43.88
N ARG A 515 -19.53 25.40 -43.87
CA ARG A 515 -18.60 25.49 -45.00
C ARG A 515 -19.15 24.82 -46.27
N LYS A 516 -19.67 23.59 -46.17
CA LYS A 516 -20.25 22.86 -47.32
C LYS A 516 -21.50 23.59 -47.87
N TYR A 517 -22.36 24.10 -46.99
CA TYR A 517 -23.55 24.84 -47.37
C TYR A 517 -23.19 26.17 -48.07
N THR A 518 -22.28 26.96 -47.49
CA THR A 518 -21.80 28.22 -48.09
C THR A 518 -21.13 27.99 -49.44
N LYS A 519 -20.32 26.93 -49.60
CA LYS A 519 -19.73 26.56 -50.88
C LYS A 519 -20.77 26.18 -51.95
N ARG A 520 -21.85 25.47 -51.57
CA ARG A 520 -22.94 25.12 -52.51
C ARG A 520 -23.75 26.34 -52.93
N ILE A 521 -24.04 27.24 -52.00
CA ILE A 521 -24.72 28.52 -52.33
C ILE A 521 -23.86 29.33 -53.30
N ASN A 522 -22.58 29.55 -53.00
CA ASN A 522 -21.70 30.34 -53.87
C ASN A 522 -21.57 29.70 -55.26
N LYS A 523 -21.44 28.37 -55.37
CA LYS A 523 -21.39 27.67 -56.66
C LYS A 523 -22.69 27.78 -57.46
N GLY A 524 -23.85 27.73 -56.78
CA GLY A 524 -25.15 27.92 -57.44
C GLY A 524 -25.39 29.35 -57.93
N TYR A 525 -24.79 30.35 -57.27
CA TYR A 525 -24.75 31.73 -57.77
C TYR A 525 -23.84 31.87 -58.99
N ASP A 526 -22.70 31.18 -59.04
CA ASP A 526 -21.77 31.22 -60.18
C ASP A 526 -22.28 30.44 -61.42
N GLU A 527 -23.13 29.41 -61.24
CA GLU A 527 -23.72 28.59 -62.32
C GLU A 527 -25.06 29.13 -62.87
N SER A 528 -25.58 30.23 -62.32
CA SER A 528 -26.80 30.86 -62.83
C SER A 528 -26.48 31.72 -64.06
N PRO A 529 -26.90 31.35 -65.29
CA PRO A 529 -26.77 32.24 -66.42
C PRO A 529 -27.65 33.47 -66.15
N LEU A 530 -27.04 34.64 -66.30
CA LEU A 530 -27.65 35.97 -66.30
C LEU A 530 -29.13 35.95 -66.75
N VAL A 531 -30.06 35.92 -65.79
CA VAL A 531 -31.34 36.60 -65.97
C VAL A 531 -31.16 37.94 -65.27
N GLY A 532 -31.04 38.97 -66.10
CA GLY A 532 -30.79 40.34 -65.67
C GLY A 532 -31.94 40.94 -64.85
N GLY A 533 -31.56 41.85 -63.95
CA GLY A 533 -32.46 42.78 -63.26
C GLY A 533 -33.22 42.12 -62.10
N LYS A 534 -33.22 42.62 -60.86
CA LYS A 534 -33.01 43.97 -60.33
C LYS A 534 -32.58 43.78 -58.87
N LYS A 535 -31.60 44.57 -58.41
CA LYS A 535 -31.35 44.73 -56.97
C LYS A 535 -32.58 45.39 -56.32
N LEU A 536 -33.08 44.79 -55.25
CA LEU A 536 -33.69 45.46 -54.09
C LEU A 536 -33.49 44.58 -52.86
#